data_AF-A0A0B1TFM5-F1
#
_entry.id   AF-A0A0B1TFM5-F1
#
_cell.length_a   1.000
_cell.length_b   1.000
_cell.length_c   1.000
_cell.angle_alpha   90.00
_cell.angle_beta   90.00
_cell.angle_gamma   90.00
#
_symmetry.space_group_name_H-M   'P 1'
#
loop_
_entity.id
_entity.type
_entity.pdbx_description
1 polymer ?
#
loop_
_entity_poly.entity_id
_entity_poly.type
_entity_poly.pdbx_seq_one_letter_code
_entity_poly.pdbx_strand_id
1 'polypeptide(L)'
;AEDAYGGVFTYGGLDTANCGEVIAYQNLSYAAYWQFQMDGASVGKYRTTTGWQVISDTGTSFIGAEYNTGMRIAQELNATVGDICS
;
A
#
# COMPACT_ATOMS: atom_id res chain seq x y z
N ALA A 1 30.91 3.74 -11.30
CA ALA A 1 30.19 4.57 -10.32
C ALA A 1 28.96 3.79 -9.92
N GLU A 2 29.10 2.95 -8.90
CA GLU A 2 27.96 2.61 -8.03
C GLU A 2 27.37 3.92 -7.49
N ASP A 3 26.04 4.00 -7.28
CA ASP A 3 25.24 5.16 -6.80
C ASP A 3 24.35 5.89 -7.84
N ALA A 4 23.94 5.24 -8.94
CA ALA A 4 22.98 5.85 -9.88
C ALA A 4 21.49 5.49 -9.66
N TYR A 5 21.15 4.63 -8.70
CA TYR A 5 19.80 4.05 -8.58
C TYR A 5 19.25 4.16 -7.14
N GLY A 6 18.63 5.30 -6.82
CA GLY A 6 17.93 5.52 -5.55
C GLY A 6 16.52 6.11 -5.76
N GLY A 7 15.75 6.23 -4.68
CA GLY A 7 14.49 6.98 -4.65
C GLY A 7 14.69 8.46 -4.33
N VAL A 8 13.67 9.29 -4.57
CA VAL A 8 13.71 10.75 -4.36
C VAL A 8 12.60 11.18 -3.40
N PHE A 9 12.91 12.16 -2.53
CA PHE A 9 11.92 12.89 -1.73
C PHE A 9 11.89 14.36 -2.17
N THR A 10 10.70 14.85 -2.49
CA THR A 10 10.46 16.28 -2.77
C THR A 10 9.90 16.95 -1.53
N TYR A 11 10.72 17.72 -0.82
CA TYR A 11 10.28 18.48 0.34
C TYR A 11 9.69 19.84 -0.07
N GLY A 12 8.49 20.15 0.42
CA GLY A 12 7.85 21.45 0.19
C GLY A 12 7.30 21.67 -1.23
N GLY A 13 7.24 20.63 -2.06
CA GLY A 13 6.76 20.71 -3.44
C GLY A 13 6.13 19.40 -3.91
N LEU A 14 5.67 19.39 -5.16
CA LEU A 14 5.08 18.25 -5.84
C LEU A 14 5.92 17.91 -7.07
N ASP A 15 6.24 16.64 -7.25
CA ASP A 15 6.97 16.17 -8.44
C ASP A 15 5.99 15.91 -9.59
N THR A 16 5.89 16.87 -10.50
CA THR A 16 5.00 16.77 -11.68
C THR A 16 5.62 16.00 -12.84
N ALA A 17 6.90 15.62 -12.75
CA ALA A 17 7.58 14.84 -13.77
C ALA A 17 7.39 13.32 -13.55
N ASN A 18 7.44 12.88 -12.29
CA ASN A 18 7.34 11.45 -11.93
C ASN A 18 5.99 11.04 -11.33
N CYS A 19 5.11 11.98 -10.96
CA CYS A 19 3.75 11.69 -10.50
C CYS A 19 2.71 12.03 -11.56
N GLY A 20 1.64 11.23 -11.62
CA GLY A 20 0.49 11.50 -12.51
C GLY A 20 -0.37 12.67 -12.02
N GLU A 21 -1.37 13.05 -12.82
CA GLU A 21 -2.27 14.18 -12.54
C GLU A 21 -3.10 14.03 -11.25
N VAL A 22 -3.24 12.81 -10.73
CA VAL A 22 -4.03 12.55 -9.53
C VAL A 22 -3.21 12.82 -8.28
N ILE A 23 -3.34 14.04 -7.76
CA ILE A 23 -2.94 14.39 -6.40
C ILE A 23 -4.22 14.49 -5.58
N ALA A 24 -4.59 13.37 -4.95
CA ALA A 24 -5.73 13.31 -4.05
C ALA A 24 -5.27 13.54 -2.61
N TYR A 25 -5.98 14.40 -1.88
CA TYR A 25 -5.79 14.57 -0.44
C TYR A 25 -6.74 13.65 0.30
N GLN A 26 -6.20 12.84 1.21
CA GLN A 26 -6.97 11.99 2.10
C GLN A 26 -6.79 12.44 3.54
N ASN A 27 -7.89 12.59 4.27
CA ASN A 27 -7.84 12.96 5.69
C ASN A 27 -7.21 11.82 6.49
N LEU A 28 -6.30 12.20 7.38
CA LEU A 28 -5.71 11.28 8.33
C LEU A 28 -6.70 10.99 9.46
N SER A 29 -6.85 9.71 9.80
CA SER A 29 -7.51 9.26 11.03
C SER A 29 -6.56 9.33 12.22
N TYR A 30 -5.25 9.13 11.99
CA TYR A 30 -4.22 9.28 13.02
C TYR A 30 -2.87 9.72 12.44
N ALA A 31 -2.45 10.93 12.80
CA ALA A 31 -1.27 11.58 12.24
C ALA A 31 0.05 10.89 12.62
N ALA A 32 0.14 10.27 13.80
CA ALA A 32 1.37 9.62 14.27
C ALA A 32 1.83 8.45 13.38
N TYR A 33 0.92 7.88 12.58
CA TYR A 33 1.20 6.75 11.69
C TYR A 33 0.89 7.04 10.22
N TRP A 34 0.61 8.29 9.85
CA TRP A 34 0.08 8.62 8.51
C TRP A 34 -1.09 7.71 8.14
N GLN A 35 -1.99 7.48 9.11
CA GLN A 35 -3.10 6.54 8.99
C GLN A 35 -4.29 7.21 8.32
N PHE A 36 -4.96 6.51 7.41
CA PHE A 36 -6.14 6.99 6.71
C PHE A 36 -7.12 5.84 6.38
N GLN A 37 -8.37 6.20 6.08
CA GLN A 37 -9.37 5.25 5.61
C GLN A 37 -9.15 4.94 4.12
N MET A 38 -8.98 3.66 3.79
CA MET A 38 -9.01 3.12 2.44
C MET A 38 -10.41 2.59 2.11
N ASP A 39 -10.91 2.87 0.90
CA ASP A 39 -12.27 2.48 0.48
C ASP A 39 -12.38 0.99 0.11
N GLY A 40 -11.29 0.40 -0.39
CA GLY A 40 -11.29 -0.97 -0.88
C GLY A 40 -10.01 -1.34 -1.61
N ALA A 41 -9.96 -2.59 -2.06
CA ALA A 41 -8.84 -3.12 -2.83
C ALA A 41 -9.34 -4.10 -3.89
N SER A 42 -8.55 -4.31 -4.94
CA SER A 42 -8.84 -5.31 -5.96
C SER A 42 -7.59 -5.86 -6.59
N VAL A 43 -7.61 -7.15 -6.90
CA VAL A 43 -6.58 -7.87 -7.65
C VAL A 43 -7.33 -8.89 -8.52
N GLY A 44 -7.04 -8.97 -9.82
CA GLY A 44 -7.75 -9.88 -10.72
C GLY A 44 -9.27 -9.73 -10.64
N LYS A 45 -9.98 -10.82 -10.34
CA LYS A 45 -11.44 -10.88 -10.10
C LYS A 45 -11.82 -10.61 -8.65
N TYR A 46 -10.87 -10.65 -7.72
CA TYR A 46 -11.12 -10.28 -6.33
C TYR A 46 -11.30 -8.77 -6.20
N ARG A 47 -12.44 -8.36 -5.65
CA ARG A 47 -12.74 -6.98 -5.29
C ARG A 47 -13.40 -6.94 -3.93
N THR A 48 -13.04 -5.94 -3.14
CA THR A 48 -13.63 -5.66 -1.83
C THR A 48 -13.79 -4.16 -1.63
N THR A 49 -14.89 -3.77 -1.00
CA THR A 49 -15.21 -2.39 -0.60
C THR A 49 -15.48 -2.31 0.90
N THR A 50 -15.03 -3.30 1.68
CA THR A 50 -15.17 -3.28 3.15
C THR A 50 -14.46 -2.06 3.73
N GLY A 51 -13.32 -1.69 3.14
CA GLY A 51 -12.47 -0.60 3.58
C GLY A 51 -11.76 -0.90 4.91
N TRP A 52 -10.62 -0.26 5.14
CA TRP A 52 -9.83 -0.42 6.37
C TRP A 52 -9.10 0.87 6.71
N GLN A 53 -8.73 0.99 7.99
CA GLN A 53 -7.72 1.95 8.40
C GLN A 53 -6.34 1.40 8.04
N VAL A 54 -5.62 2.11 7.16
CA VAL A 54 -4.31 1.73 6.63
C VAL A 54 -3.29 2.82 6.91
N ILE A 55 -2.01 2.48 6.84
CA ILE A 55 -0.89 3.43 7.02
C ILE A 55 -0.08 3.53 5.74
N SER A 56 0.45 4.73 5.47
CA SER A 56 1.49 4.91 4.45
C SER A 56 2.86 4.77 5.11
N ASP A 57 3.48 3.61 4.96
CA ASP A 57 4.76 3.28 5.61
C ASP A 57 5.84 2.93 4.57
N THR A 58 6.79 3.84 4.36
CA THR A 58 7.94 3.62 3.47
C THR A 58 9.04 2.76 4.10
N GLY A 59 8.91 2.41 5.39
CA GLY A 59 9.90 1.63 6.15
C GLY A 59 9.62 0.12 6.19
N THR A 60 8.46 -0.33 5.73
CA THR A 60 8.11 -1.76 5.67
C THR A 60 8.36 -2.35 4.28
N SER A 61 8.97 -3.54 4.22
CA SER A 61 9.35 -4.18 2.95
C SER A 61 8.19 -4.78 2.14
N PHE A 62 6.98 -4.87 2.73
CA PHE A 62 5.82 -5.54 2.16
C PHE A 62 4.54 -4.74 2.36
N ILE A 63 3.53 -5.01 1.53
CA ILE A 63 2.17 -4.52 1.76
C ILE A 63 1.48 -5.46 2.76
N GLY A 64 1.17 -4.95 3.94
CA GLY A 64 0.38 -5.67 4.95
C GLY A 64 -1.11 -5.62 4.62
N ALA A 65 -1.82 -6.72 4.85
CA ALA A 65 -3.27 -6.80 4.75
C ALA A 65 -3.84 -7.59 5.93
N GLU A 66 -5.12 -7.39 6.25
CA GLU A 66 -5.86 -8.29 7.13
C GLU A 66 -5.78 -9.73 6.60
N TYR A 67 -5.67 -10.71 7.50
CA TYR A 67 -5.53 -12.13 7.18
C TYR A 67 -6.50 -12.61 6.08
N ASN A 68 -7.80 -12.34 6.22
CA ASN A 68 -8.80 -12.80 5.25
C ASN A 68 -8.62 -12.16 3.86
N THR A 69 -8.30 -10.88 3.82
CA THR A 69 -8.01 -10.16 2.57
C THR A 69 -6.75 -10.69 1.91
N GLY A 70 -5.67 -10.88 2.69
CA GLY A 70 -4.43 -11.49 2.22
C GLY A 70 -4.64 -12.90 1.66
N MET A 71 -5.40 -13.75 2.34
CA MET A 71 -5.73 -15.10 1.87
C MET A 71 -6.56 -15.10 0.58
N ARG A 72 -7.54 -14.20 0.45
CA ARG A 72 -8.33 -14.09 -0.79
C ARG A 72 -7.50 -13.57 -1.96
N ILE A 73 -6.56 -12.66 -1.71
CA ILE A 73 -5.59 -12.21 -2.72
C ILE A 73 -4.65 -13.36 -3.11
N ALA A 74 -4.15 -14.13 -2.14
CA ALA A 74 -3.30 -15.30 -2.40
C ALA A 74 -4.03 -16.33 -3.28
N GLN A 75 -5.30 -16.62 -2.97
CA GLN A 75 -6.14 -17.51 -3.79
C GLN A 75 -6.34 -16.99 -5.21
N GLU A 76 -6.67 -15.70 -5.39
CA GLU A 76 -6.85 -15.09 -6.70
C GLU A 76 -5.59 -15.16 -7.56
N LEU A 77 -4.42 -15.08 -6.93
CA LEU A 77 -3.11 -15.16 -7.59
C LEU A 77 -2.54 -16.58 -7.68
N ASN A 78 -3.27 -17.61 -7.25
CA ASN A 78 -2.80 -18.99 -7.13
C ASN A 78 -1.47 -19.11 -6.35
N ALA A 79 -1.29 -18.30 -5.31
CA ALA A 79 -0.09 -18.30 -4.48
C ALA A 79 -0.12 -19.44 -3.45
N THR A 80 1.07 -19.98 -3.14
CA THR A 80 1.25 -20.94 -2.04
C THR A 80 1.40 -20.20 -0.71
N VAL A 81 0.58 -20.55 0.27
CA VAL A 81 0.67 -19.99 1.63
C VAL A 81 1.58 -20.89 2.45
N GLY A 82 2.70 -20.33 2.93
CA GLY A 82 3.60 -21.04 3.84
C GLY A 82 2.99 -21.16 5.23
N ASP A 83 3.35 -22.22 5.95
CA ASP A 83 2.96 -22.39 7.35
C ASP A 83 3.58 -21.27 8.19
N ILE A 84 2.74 -20.36 8.67
CA ILE A 84 3.13 -19.20 9.49
C ILE A 84 3.43 -19.60 10.95
N CYS A 85 3.23 -20.86 11.32
CA CYS A 85 3.47 -21.37 12.66
C CYS A 85 4.35 -22.63 12.62
N SER A 86 5.59 -22.48 13.07
CA SER A 86 6.42 -23.55 13.64
C SER A 86 6.74 -23.20 15.08
#